data_AF-A0A4W3HQJ2-F1
#
_entry.id   AF-A0A4W3HQJ2-F1
#
_cell.length_a   1.000
_cell.length_b   1.000
_cell.length_c   1.000
_cell.angle_alpha   90.00
_cell.angle_beta   90.00
_cell.angle_gamma   90.00
#
_symmetry.space_group_name_H-M   'P 1'
#
loop_
_entity.id
_entity.type
_entity.pdbx_description
1 polymer ?
#
loop_
_entity_poly.entity_id
_entity_poly.type
_entity_poly.pdbx_seq_one_letter_code
_entity_poly.pdbx_strand_id
1 'polypeptide(L)'
;RDKELLKEKRKRREKLFKEQKKRKQLPAEVLEELIAVPEMKDPVPDTTSGITTVQGEDQEAEEDDDNMENIIKPRMKGRYEAIRLKDQGETDQRTERAKAFINRRLYGPGRMRTNANEYYSLANKRDANKKGALQFVNKSWGKKQKEKARKLRKKWIKKHGIVPS
;
A
#
# COMPACT_ATOMS: atom_id res chain seq x y z
N ARG A 1 -1.50 -37.75 19.02
CA ARG A 1 -1.86 -37.74 17.59
C ARG A 1 -1.81 -36.35 16.96
N ASP A 2 -2.75 -35.43 17.19
CA ASP A 2 -2.74 -34.15 16.43
C ASP A 2 -1.54 -33.24 16.71
N LYS A 3 -1.06 -33.20 17.96
CA LYS A 3 0.14 -32.43 18.32
C LYS A 3 1.41 -32.96 17.63
N GLU A 4 1.48 -34.26 17.32
CA GLU A 4 2.61 -34.88 16.64
C GLU A 4 2.59 -34.56 15.14
N LEU A 5 1.41 -34.65 14.51
CA LEU A 5 1.20 -34.25 13.12
C LEU A 5 1.56 -32.77 12.88
N LEU A 6 1.23 -31.87 13.83
CA LEU A 6 1.63 -30.46 13.75
C LEU A 6 3.15 -30.28 13.86
N LYS A 7 3.81 -31.01 14.77
CA LYS A 7 5.27 -30.97 14.93
C LYS A 7 5.98 -31.50 13.67
N GLU A 8 5.45 -32.57 13.07
CA GLU A 8 5.99 -33.14 11.83
C GLU A 8 5.85 -32.18 10.64
N LYS A 9 4.68 -31.55 10.47
CA LYS A 9 4.47 -30.49 9.47
C LYS A 9 5.42 -29.31 9.67
N ARG A 10 5.70 -28.93 10.92
CA ARG A 10 6.68 -27.87 11.25
C ARG A 10 8.09 -28.27 10.79
N LYS A 11 8.54 -29.48 11.13
CA LYS A 11 9.84 -30.02 10.70
C LYS A 11 9.97 -30.07 9.18
N ARG A 12 8.92 -30.51 8.47
CA ARG A 12 8.94 -30.60 7.00
C ARG A 12 9.09 -29.22 6.34
N ARG A 13 8.39 -28.20 6.84
CA ARG A 13 8.54 -26.81 6.35
C ARG A 13 9.93 -26.25 6.60
N GLU A 14 10.49 -26.51 7.78
CA GLU A 14 11.85 -26.07 8.10
C GLU A 14 12.90 -26.72 7.19
N LYS A 15 12.77 -28.02 6.91
CA LYS A 15 13.64 -28.73 5.97
C LYS A 15 13.57 -28.15 4.55
N LEU A 16 12.36 -27.90 4.04
CA LEU A 16 12.15 -27.28 2.73
C LEU A 16 12.76 -25.86 2.67
N PHE A 17 12.61 -25.07 3.73
CA PHE A 17 13.20 -23.73 3.77
C PHE A 17 14.73 -23.79 3.72
N LYS A 18 15.35 -24.71 4.49
CA LYS A 18 16.80 -24.92 4.46
C LYS A 18 17.29 -25.37 3.08
N GLU A 19 16.58 -26.28 2.43
CA GLU A 19 16.91 -26.75 1.09
C GLU A 19 16.78 -25.64 0.05
N GLN A 20 15.69 -24.86 0.09
CA GLN A 20 15.52 -23.70 -0.79
C GLN A 20 16.59 -22.64 -0.56
N LYS A 21 16.96 -22.37 0.69
CA LYS A 21 18.02 -21.42 1.03
C LYS A 21 19.36 -21.88 0.46
N LYS A 22 19.67 -23.17 0.53
CA LYS A 22 20.88 -23.76 -0.08
C LYS A 22 20.86 -23.70 -1.60
N ARG A 23 19.74 -24.04 -2.24
CA ARG A 23 19.61 -24.00 -3.72
C ARG A 23 19.65 -22.58 -4.28
N LYS A 24 19.19 -21.59 -3.50
CA LYS A 24 19.24 -20.17 -3.86
C LYS A 24 20.53 -19.49 -3.43
N GLN A 25 21.44 -20.20 -2.79
CA GLN A 25 22.75 -19.66 -2.45
C GLN A 25 23.61 -19.70 -3.72
N LEU A 26 24.28 -18.58 -3.99
CA LEU A 26 25.25 -18.51 -5.08
C LEU A 26 26.39 -19.51 -4.79
N PRO A 27 27.00 -20.11 -5.83
CA PRO A 27 28.19 -20.94 -5.67
C PRO A 27 29.25 -20.23 -4.84
N ALA A 28 29.96 -20.99 -4.00
CA ALA A 28 30.96 -20.43 -3.09
C ALA A 28 32.05 -19.65 -3.85
N GLU A 29 32.41 -20.12 -5.04
CA GLU A 29 33.38 -19.50 -5.95
C GLU A 29 33.01 -18.04 -6.29
N VAL A 30 31.75 -17.78 -6.65
CA VAL A 30 31.25 -16.42 -6.93
C VAL A 30 31.24 -15.54 -5.68
N LEU A 31 31.01 -16.13 -4.50
CA LEU A 31 31.05 -15.37 -3.24
C LEU A 31 32.48 -15.02 -2.83
N GLU A 32 33.44 -15.90 -3.08
CA GLU A 32 34.86 -15.65 -2.81
C GLU A 32 35.42 -14.57 -3.74
N GLU A 33 35.04 -14.59 -5.02
CA GLU A 33 35.38 -13.53 -5.97
C GLU A 33 34.87 -12.15 -5.51
N LEU A 34 33.63 -12.07 -5.03
CA LEU A 34 33.05 -10.81 -4.53
C LEU A 34 33.72 -10.29 -3.25
N ILE A 35 34.26 -11.16 -2.41
CA ILE A 35 34.98 -10.77 -1.19
C ILE A 35 36.43 -10.37 -1.53
N ALA A 36 37.02 -10.94 -2.58
CA ALA A 36 38.38 -10.66 -3.01
C ALA A 36 38.54 -9.33 -3.77
N VAL A 37 37.44 -8.69 -4.21
CA VAL A 37 37.49 -7.37 -4.84
C VAL A 37 37.82 -6.29 -3.79
N PRO A 38 38.97 -5.59 -3.90
CA PRO A 38 39.31 -4.53 -2.95
C PRO A 38 38.40 -3.30 -3.15
N GLU A 39 37.90 -2.76 -2.03
CA GLU A 39 37.09 -1.53 -1.99
C GLU A 39 37.85 -0.35 -2.63
N MET A 40 37.45 0.05 -3.83
CA MET A 40 37.90 1.30 -4.43
C MET A 40 37.08 2.46 -3.85
N LYS A 41 37.80 3.46 -3.30
CA LYS A 41 37.27 4.69 -2.73
C LYS A 41 36.84 5.64 -3.85
N ASP A 42 35.58 6.07 -3.84
CA ASP A 42 35.07 7.06 -4.80
C ASP A 42 35.47 8.51 -4.44
N PRO A 43 35.86 9.35 -5.41
CA PRO A 43 35.83 10.80 -5.26
C PRO A 43 34.62 11.43 -5.97
N VAL A 44 34.03 12.43 -5.31
CA VAL A 44 32.96 13.34 -5.80
C VAL A 44 33.56 14.40 -6.74
N PRO A 45 32.95 14.73 -7.90
CA PRO A 45 32.31 16.05 -8.14
C PRO A 45 31.11 15.99 -9.11
N ASP A 46 30.01 16.74 -8.95
CA ASP A 46 29.73 18.18 -9.08
C ASP A 46 29.35 18.68 -10.50
N THR A 47 28.11 19.19 -10.56
CA THR A 47 27.49 20.26 -11.38
C THR A 47 27.71 20.45 -12.91
N THR A 48 26.55 20.59 -13.58
CA THR A 48 26.19 21.42 -14.76
C THR A 48 26.49 20.99 -16.22
N SER A 49 25.38 21.04 -16.99
CA SER A 49 25.25 21.49 -18.39
C SER A 49 25.30 20.46 -19.53
N GLY A 50 24.24 20.53 -20.36
CA GLY A 50 24.39 20.39 -21.81
C GLY A 50 23.76 19.16 -22.45
N ILE A 51 22.52 19.31 -22.94
CA ILE A 51 21.93 18.47 -23.99
C ILE A 51 22.69 18.73 -25.29
N THR A 52 23.14 17.70 -26.01
CA THR A 52 23.22 17.74 -27.47
C THR A 52 23.06 16.33 -28.05
N THR A 53 22.24 16.26 -29.08
CA THR A 53 21.82 15.08 -29.85
C THR A 53 22.69 14.95 -31.10
N VAL A 54 22.74 13.73 -31.65
CA VAL A 54 22.86 13.38 -33.10
C VAL A 54 24.21 12.78 -33.57
N GLN A 55 24.06 11.62 -34.24
CA GLN A 55 24.91 10.94 -35.26
C GLN A 55 26.31 10.46 -34.78
N GLY A 56 26.72 9.21 -34.96
CA GLY A 56 26.40 8.25 -36.01
C GLY A 56 27.54 8.28 -37.03
N GLU A 57 28.51 7.38 -36.91
CA GLU A 57 29.46 7.00 -37.96
C GLU A 57 30.15 5.70 -37.55
N ASP A 58 29.94 4.67 -38.38
CA ASP A 58 30.66 3.40 -38.36
C ASP A 58 32.10 3.64 -38.84
N GLN A 59 33.08 3.12 -38.11
CA GLN A 59 34.40 2.80 -38.65
C GLN A 59 34.85 1.45 -38.07
N GLU A 60 34.84 0.44 -38.94
CA GLU A 60 35.61 -0.79 -38.76
C GLU A 60 37.09 -0.47 -38.95
N ALA A 61 37.92 -0.93 -38.02
CA ALA A 61 39.35 -1.10 -38.21
C ALA A 61 39.77 -2.38 -37.47
N GLU A 62 40.51 -3.19 -38.21
CA GLU A 62 40.87 -4.59 -37.97
C GLU A 62 41.73 -4.85 -36.72
N GLU A 63 41.53 -6.10 -36.24
CA GLU A 63 42.34 -7.03 -35.46
C GLU A 63 43.64 -6.54 -34.78
N ASP A 64 43.71 -6.72 -33.45
CA ASP A 64 44.67 -7.66 -32.83
C ASP A 64 44.49 -7.77 -31.30
N ASP A 65 44.75 -8.98 -30.83
CA ASP A 65 45.19 -9.38 -29.49
C ASP A 65 44.15 -9.80 -28.44
N ASP A 66 44.55 -10.88 -27.79
CA ASP A 66 43.79 -11.89 -27.07
C ASP A 66 43.09 -11.39 -25.79
N ASN A 67 42.05 -12.13 -25.42
CA ASN A 67 41.56 -12.27 -24.04
C ASN A 67 40.84 -11.06 -23.44
N MET A 68 39.52 -10.96 -23.61
CA MET A 68 38.63 -10.49 -22.54
C MET A 68 37.21 -11.00 -22.76
N GLU A 69 36.77 -11.83 -21.81
CA GLU A 69 35.42 -12.34 -21.68
C GLU A 69 34.36 -11.26 -21.84
N ASN A 70 33.33 -11.59 -22.63
CA ASN A 70 32.00 -10.99 -22.71
C ASN A 70 31.68 -9.96 -21.60
N ILE A 71 32.05 -8.70 -21.82
CA ILE A 71 31.62 -7.59 -20.96
C ILE A 71 30.14 -7.32 -21.25
N ILE A 72 29.27 -8.10 -20.62
CA ILE A 72 27.84 -7.78 -20.55
C ILE A 72 27.72 -6.56 -19.62
N LYS A 73 27.47 -5.37 -20.18
CA LYS A 73 27.13 -4.18 -19.39
C LYS A 73 25.61 -4.10 -19.18
N PRO A 74 25.00 -4.53 -18.06
CA PRO A 74 23.62 -4.16 -17.79
C PRO A 74 23.58 -2.81 -17.08
N ARG A 75 23.79 -1.71 -17.81
CA ARG A 75 23.40 -0.39 -17.28
C ARG A 75 21.90 -0.19 -17.52
N MET A 76 21.08 -0.97 -16.83
CA MET A 76 19.62 -0.85 -16.86
C MET A 76 19.21 0.41 -16.08
N LYS A 77 19.31 1.57 -16.73
CA LYS A 77 18.93 2.87 -16.16
C LYS A 77 17.43 3.08 -16.38
N GLY A 78 16.60 2.41 -15.58
CA GLY A 78 15.14 2.53 -15.65
C GLY A 78 14.45 1.79 -14.50
N ARG A 79 13.35 2.35 -13.98
CA ARG A 79 12.47 1.61 -13.07
C ARG A 79 11.63 0.66 -13.92
N TYR A 80 11.87 -0.65 -13.77
CA TYR A 80 11.08 -1.68 -14.45
C TYR A 80 9.99 -2.19 -13.51
N GLU A 81 8.74 -2.12 -13.94
CA GLU A 81 7.61 -2.72 -13.23
C GLU A 81 7.19 -4.00 -13.95
N ALA A 82 7.42 -5.15 -13.29
CA ALA A 82 7.01 -6.44 -13.83
C ALA A 82 5.55 -6.70 -13.47
N ILE A 83 4.66 -6.67 -14.46
CA ILE A 83 3.22 -6.93 -14.27
C ILE A 83 2.82 -8.19 -15.04
N ARG A 84 2.06 -9.09 -14.39
CA ARG A 84 1.49 -10.27 -15.06
C ARG A 84 0.19 -9.89 -15.79
N LEU A 85 0.24 -9.81 -17.11
CA LEU A 85 -0.90 -9.39 -17.95
C LEU A 85 -2.13 -10.29 -17.79
N LYS A 86 -1.92 -11.61 -17.62
CA LYS A 86 -2.99 -12.63 -17.54
C LYS A 86 -3.91 -12.47 -16.33
N ASP A 87 -3.43 -11.84 -15.26
CA ASP A 87 -4.19 -11.73 -14.01
C ASP A 87 -4.79 -10.36 -13.77
N GLN A 88 -4.45 -9.34 -14.57
CA GLN A 88 -4.85 -7.96 -14.31
C GLN A 88 -6.37 -7.84 -14.09
N GLY A 89 -7.17 -8.37 -15.02
CA GLY A 89 -8.63 -8.33 -14.91
C GLY A 89 -9.19 -9.09 -13.69
N GLU A 90 -8.62 -10.25 -13.33
CA GLU A 90 -9.05 -10.98 -12.13
C GLU A 90 -8.64 -10.28 -10.84
N THR A 91 -7.41 -9.74 -10.79
CA THR A 91 -6.93 -8.96 -9.65
C THR A 91 -7.73 -7.68 -9.48
N ASP A 92 -8.14 -7.04 -10.58
CA ASP A 92 -8.97 -5.85 -10.56
C ASP A 92 -10.37 -6.18 -10.03
N GLN A 93 -11.00 -7.25 -10.53
CA GLN A 93 -12.29 -7.71 -10.01
C GLN A 93 -12.23 -8.08 -8.52
N ARG A 94 -11.19 -8.80 -8.09
CA ARG A 94 -11.02 -9.17 -6.67
C ARG A 94 -10.80 -7.91 -5.82
N THR A 95 -10.02 -6.97 -6.32
CA THR A 95 -9.74 -5.69 -5.65
C THR A 95 -11.01 -4.85 -5.56
N GLU A 96 -11.79 -4.77 -6.63
CA GLU A 96 -13.06 -4.07 -6.68
C GLU A 96 -14.08 -4.70 -5.72
N ARG A 97 -14.21 -6.03 -5.73
CA ARG A 97 -15.05 -6.76 -4.76
C ARG A 97 -14.62 -6.47 -3.32
N ALA A 98 -13.32 -6.46 -3.04
CA ALA A 98 -12.80 -6.13 -1.72
C ALA A 98 -13.13 -4.68 -1.31
N LYS A 99 -12.93 -3.71 -2.22
CA LYS A 99 -13.31 -2.30 -2.02
C LYS A 99 -14.80 -2.16 -1.75
N ALA A 100 -15.64 -2.82 -2.54
CA ALA A 100 -17.09 -2.82 -2.37
C ALA A 100 -17.51 -3.43 -1.03
N PHE A 101 -16.87 -4.53 -0.62
CA PHE A 101 -17.12 -5.17 0.69
C PHE A 101 -16.79 -4.23 1.86
N ILE A 102 -15.62 -3.59 1.82
CA ILE A 102 -15.18 -2.60 2.82
C ILE A 102 -16.17 -1.43 2.87
N ASN A 103 -16.53 -0.88 1.71
CA ASN A 103 -17.47 0.23 1.61
C ASN A 103 -18.82 -0.15 2.20
N ARG A 104 -19.41 -1.30 1.82
CA ARG A 104 -20.68 -1.76 2.37
C ARG A 104 -20.64 -1.96 3.88
N ARG A 105 -19.55 -2.52 4.42
CA ARG A 105 -19.48 -2.85 5.85
C ARG A 105 -19.19 -1.64 6.72
N LEU A 106 -18.28 -0.77 6.29
CA LEU A 106 -17.75 0.34 7.09
C LEU A 106 -18.32 1.70 6.72
N TYR A 107 -18.46 2.01 5.43
CA TYR A 107 -18.80 3.36 4.94
C TYR A 107 -20.21 3.45 4.32
N GLY A 108 -20.98 2.36 4.35
CA GLY A 108 -22.29 2.28 3.72
C GLY A 108 -23.40 2.96 4.52
N PRO A 109 -24.63 3.00 3.96
CA PRO A 109 -25.78 3.61 4.60
C PRO A 109 -26.04 3.07 6.02
N GLY A 110 -26.35 3.97 6.95
CA GLY A 110 -26.61 3.63 8.35
C GLY A 110 -25.36 3.27 9.17
N ARG A 111 -24.15 3.42 8.59
CA ARG A 111 -22.90 3.38 9.35
C ARG A 111 -22.51 4.78 9.80
N MET A 112 -21.75 4.82 10.88
CA MET A 112 -21.35 6.06 11.53
C MET A 112 -19.93 6.50 11.13
N ARG A 113 -19.31 5.88 10.11
CA ARG A 113 -17.95 6.17 9.67
C ARG A 113 -17.99 6.80 8.29
N THR A 114 -17.26 7.89 8.10
CA THR A 114 -17.11 8.55 6.80
C THR A 114 -15.83 8.09 6.09
N ASN A 115 -15.82 8.11 4.76
CA ASN A 115 -14.60 7.90 4.00
C ASN A 115 -13.61 9.06 4.25
N ALA A 116 -12.30 8.81 4.16
CA ALA A 116 -11.27 9.84 4.28
C ALA A 116 -11.47 10.98 3.27
N ASN A 117 -11.75 10.64 2.01
CA ASN A 117 -11.95 11.66 0.97
C ASN A 117 -13.18 12.53 1.24
N GLU A 118 -14.25 11.93 1.77
CA GLU A 118 -15.45 12.67 2.19
C GLU A 118 -15.17 13.54 3.41
N TYR A 119 -14.42 13.01 4.39
CA TYR A 119 -14.07 13.71 5.61
C TYR A 119 -13.23 14.97 5.33
N TYR A 120 -12.24 14.87 4.43
CA TYR A 120 -11.39 15.97 4.02
C TYR A 120 -11.95 16.80 2.84
N SER A 121 -13.15 16.49 2.37
CA SER A 121 -13.76 17.24 1.27
C SER A 121 -14.05 18.69 1.65
N LEU A 122 -13.97 19.60 0.68
CA LEU A 122 -14.34 21.01 0.87
C LEU A 122 -15.81 21.16 1.28
N ALA A 123 -16.69 20.28 0.80
CA ALA A 123 -18.09 20.22 1.22
C ALA A 123 -18.20 20.02 2.73
N ASN A 124 -17.57 18.97 3.26
CA ASN A 124 -17.57 18.69 4.71
C ASN A 124 -16.90 19.81 5.51
N LYS A 125 -15.87 20.46 4.95
CA LYS A 125 -15.18 21.59 5.59
C LYS A 125 -16.06 22.83 5.71
N ARG A 126 -16.86 23.12 4.67
CA ARG A 126 -17.76 24.29 4.58
C ARG A 126 -19.12 24.05 5.24
N ASP A 127 -19.52 22.79 5.42
CA ASP A 127 -20.77 22.44 6.08
C ASP A 127 -20.83 22.95 7.54
N ALA A 128 -21.97 23.52 7.92
CA ALA A 128 -22.23 23.96 9.30
C ALA A 128 -22.18 22.78 10.29
N ASN A 129 -22.58 21.60 9.84
CA ASN A 129 -22.54 20.36 10.61
C ASN A 129 -21.46 19.42 10.06
N LYS A 130 -20.21 19.68 10.44
CA LYS A 130 -19.05 18.86 10.04
C LYS A 130 -19.27 17.39 10.41
N LYS A 131 -19.13 16.51 9.43
CA LYS A 131 -19.10 15.06 9.63
C LYS A 131 -17.74 14.68 10.22
N GLY A 132 -17.79 13.99 11.36
CA GLY A 132 -16.61 13.40 11.99
C GLY A 132 -16.19 12.11 11.28
N ALA A 133 -14.91 11.72 11.42
CA ALA A 133 -14.39 10.47 10.87
C ALA A 133 -15.16 9.23 11.36
N LEU A 134 -15.60 9.26 12.63
CA LEU A 134 -16.48 8.26 13.25
C LEU A 134 -17.46 8.97 14.20
N GLN A 135 -18.74 8.62 14.13
CA GLN A 135 -19.76 9.08 15.07
C GLN A 135 -20.05 7.98 16.09
N PHE A 136 -19.66 8.17 17.34
CA PHE A 136 -19.85 7.15 18.38
C PHE A 136 -21.32 6.95 18.76
N VAL A 137 -22.13 8.01 18.63
CA VAL A 137 -23.55 7.99 19.02
C VAL A 137 -24.40 8.43 17.85
N ASN A 138 -25.41 7.63 17.55
CA ASN A 138 -26.42 8.02 16.59
C ASN A 138 -27.25 9.17 17.17
N LYS A 139 -27.04 10.39 16.66
CA LYS A 139 -27.76 11.60 17.07
C LYS A 139 -29.28 11.49 16.85
N SER A 140 -29.75 10.53 16.03
CA SER A 140 -31.18 10.27 15.83
C SER A 140 -31.83 9.37 16.89
N TRP A 141 -31.04 8.56 17.62
CA TRP A 141 -31.54 7.55 18.56
C TRP A 141 -32.46 8.12 19.65
N GLY A 142 -32.24 9.37 20.05
CA GLY A 142 -33.06 10.03 21.08
C GLY A 142 -34.15 10.96 20.55
N LYS A 143 -34.32 11.15 19.23
CA LYS A 143 -35.21 12.21 18.70
C LYS A 143 -36.67 12.01 19.11
N LYS A 144 -37.18 10.79 19.00
CA LYS A 144 -38.57 10.46 19.39
C LYS A 144 -38.81 10.65 20.89
N GLN A 145 -37.85 10.24 21.73
CA GLN A 145 -37.94 10.43 23.18
C GLN A 145 -37.82 11.91 23.57
N LYS A 146 -36.89 12.67 22.98
CA LYS A 146 -36.78 14.13 23.17
C LYS A 146 -38.05 14.86 22.77
N GLU A 147 -38.66 14.47 21.65
CA GLU A 147 -39.93 15.06 21.21
C GLU A 147 -41.07 14.74 22.17
N LYS A 148 -41.19 13.49 22.63
CA LYS A 148 -42.15 13.09 23.68
C LYS A 148 -41.93 13.90 24.96
N ALA A 149 -40.70 14.02 25.43
CA ALA A 149 -40.35 14.81 26.61
C ALA A 149 -40.71 16.30 26.43
N ARG A 150 -40.46 16.88 25.26
CA ARG A 150 -40.86 18.25 24.92
C ARG A 150 -42.38 18.42 24.96
N LYS A 151 -43.14 17.46 24.41
CA LYS A 151 -44.61 17.47 24.46
C LYS A 151 -45.13 17.37 25.90
N LEU A 152 -44.55 16.49 26.71
CA LEU A 152 -44.90 16.35 28.13
C LEU A 152 -44.58 17.63 28.92
N ARG A 153 -43.38 18.21 28.73
CA ARG A 153 -42.99 19.49 29.36
C ARG A 153 -43.99 20.61 29.02
N LYS A 154 -44.39 20.73 27.75
CA LYS A 154 -45.43 21.70 27.33
C LYS A 154 -46.77 21.47 28.03
N LYS A 155 -47.22 20.21 28.12
CA LYS A 155 -48.46 19.87 28.82
C LYS A 155 -48.38 20.17 30.33
N TRP A 156 -47.24 19.87 30.94
CA TRP A 156 -46.99 20.13 32.35
C TRP A 156 -46.97 21.63 32.67
N ILE A 157 -46.25 22.42 31.86
CA ILE A 157 -46.26 23.89 31.95
C ILE A 157 -47.70 24.44 31.82
N LYS A 158 -48.48 23.98 30.83
CA LYS A 158 -49.88 24.39 30.65
C LYS A 158 -50.74 24.04 31.87
N LYS A 159 -50.50 22.88 32.49
CA LYS A 159 -51.26 22.42 33.67
C LYS A 159 -50.91 23.22 34.93
N HIS A 160 -49.64 23.59 35.10
CA HIS A 160 -49.14 24.24 36.31
C HIS A 160 -48.97 25.76 36.18
N GLY A 161 -49.28 26.36 35.02
CA GLY A 161 -49.26 27.81 34.82
C GLY A 161 -47.87 28.47 34.90
N ILE A 162 -46.80 27.68 34.78
CA ILE A 162 -45.43 28.19 34.92
C ILE A 162 -45.00 28.83 33.60
N VAL A 163 -45.02 30.16 33.52
CA VAL A 163 -44.47 30.90 32.38
C VAL A 163 -42.95 30.72 32.41
N PRO A 164 -42.34 30.06 31.41
CA PRO A 164 -40.88 30.00 31.33
C PRO A 164 -40.36 31.40 31.01
N SER A 165 -39.54 31.96 31.91
CA SER A 165 -38.76 33.19 31.69
C SER A 165 -37.72 33.02 30.58
#